data_AF-K0XF75-F1
#
_entry.id   AF-K0XF75-F1
#
_cell.length_a   1.000
_cell.length_b   1.000
_cell.length_c   1.000
_cell.angle_alpha   90.00
_cell.angle_beta   90.00
_cell.angle_gamma   90.00
#
_symmetry.space_group_name_H-M   'P 1'
#
loop_
_entity.id
_entity.type
_entity.pdbx_description
1 polymer ?
#
loop_
_entity_poly.entity_id
_entity_poly.type
_entity_poly.pdbx_seq_one_letter_code
_entity_poly.pdbx_strand_id
1 'polypeptide(L)'
;MKTTIHNHLRGQNGCLGFYYGLASLLSAYPEGGLPGEFFINGETQSIWIWDSTGRSWYDTNHAAPSPFMGIITEPATFSPAVESGVQACFIYVAGGKGSYVFPALKGSAAMTVTTDSSAIITLVWDGTAWRNYVTPLMFDDAVRPVYLYRGTWNPSFTYRCTGGAADVVYFMGKYYQVKFSVGSTTASPASSNDWEELSRFCAIADEIKLKPNGLVLLDGQQTIRVSSELSSWELCNGEICHKETGTFLSQAGELRVPIGDGEVVISPLQKGIVVYSGDGDKVFQIGLDAAGEALLKMTRPIENGSCEVSISPRQIEISRLDGTGLPVYRSSFTADGLNCALKKWTDILSEGDIYVDENNFVRQKKGA
;
A
#
# COMPACT_ATOMS: atom_id res chain seq x y z
N MET A 1 -7.61 -17.79 30.84
CA MET A 1 -6.26 -18.08 30.32
C MET A 1 -6.32 -17.80 28.83
N LYS A 2 -5.68 -16.73 28.34
CA LYS A 2 -5.68 -16.39 26.90
C LYS A 2 -4.62 -17.26 26.24
N THR A 3 -5.03 -18.29 25.50
CA THR A 3 -4.14 -19.06 24.62
C THR A 3 -3.81 -18.20 23.41
N THR A 4 -2.57 -17.74 23.32
CA THR A 4 -2.05 -17.10 22.11
C THR A 4 -1.88 -18.21 21.08
N ILE A 5 -2.77 -18.27 20.08
CA ILE A 5 -2.62 -19.22 18.99
C ILE A 5 -1.42 -18.75 18.16
N HIS A 6 -0.28 -19.43 18.30
CA HIS A 6 0.88 -19.20 17.45
C HIS A 6 0.56 -19.74 16.05
N ASN A 7 0.52 -18.85 15.06
CA ASN A 7 0.41 -19.26 13.66
C ASN A 7 1.74 -19.87 13.24
N HIS A 8 1.80 -21.20 13.13
CA HIS A 8 2.78 -21.86 12.27
C HIS A 8 2.57 -21.26 10.88
N LEU A 9 3.53 -20.48 10.38
CA LEU A 9 3.47 -19.91 9.04
C LEU A 9 3.37 -21.09 8.07
N ARG A 10 2.15 -21.35 7.57
CA ARG A 10 1.76 -22.50 6.72
C ARG A 10 2.39 -22.49 5.31
N GLY A 11 3.59 -21.93 5.14
CA GLY A 11 4.32 -21.85 3.88
C GLY A 11 5.45 -22.87 3.74
N GLN A 12 6.01 -23.39 4.85
CA GLN A 12 7.14 -24.31 4.78
C GLN A 12 6.66 -25.73 5.12
N ASN A 13 6.75 -26.62 4.14
CA ASN A 13 6.34 -28.02 4.21
C ASN A 13 7.08 -28.78 5.32
N GLY A 14 6.65 -28.65 6.57
CA GLY A 14 7.26 -29.30 7.74
C GLY A 14 8.61 -28.74 8.19
N CYS A 15 9.37 -28.01 7.36
CA CYS A 15 10.63 -27.41 7.81
C CYS A 15 10.37 -26.11 8.59
N LEU A 16 10.81 -26.02 9.85
CA LEU A 16 10.71 -24.80 10.66
C LEU A 16 11.90 -23.84 10.47
N GLY A 17 12.93 -24.27 9.76
CA GLY A 17 14.14 -23.50 9.47
C GLY A 17 15.37 -23.86 10.32
N PHE A 18 16.34 -22.95 10.38
CA PHE A 18 17.56 -23.11 11.17
C PHE A 18 17.44 -22.41 12.52
N TYR A 19 17.82 -23.11 13.59
CA TYR A 19 17.93 -22.56 14.95
C TYR A 19 19.27 -22.97 15.53
N TYR A 20 19.93 -22.05 16.25
CA TYR A 20 21.22 -22.36 16.86
C TYR A 20 21.12 -23.54 17.84
N GLY A 21 20.02 -23.68 18.58
CA GLY A 21 19.78 -24.83 19.44
C GLY A 21 18.30 -24.99 19.80
N LEU A 22 17.96 -26.07 20.51
CA LEU A 22 16.57 -26.39 20.88
C LEU A 22 15.91 -25.27 21.69
N ALA A 23 16.65 -24.62 22.59
CA ALA A 23 16.12 -23.50 23.37
C ALA A 23 15.67 -22.32 22.47
N SER A 24 16.42 -22.04 21.40
CA SER A 24 16.07 -20.98 20.44
C SER A 24 14.80 -21.33 19.66
N LEU A 25 14.64 -22.61 19.28
CA LEU A 25 13.41 -23.08 18.64
C LEU A 25 12.22 -22.98 19.60
N LEU A 26 12.35 -23.46 20.84
CA LEU A 26 11.26 -23.45 21.82
C LEU A 26 10.86 -22.02 22.23
N SER A 27 11.76 -21.04 22.11
CA SER A 27 11.38 -19.63 22.27
C SER A 27 10.45 -19.13 21.16
N ALA A 28 10.56 -19.68 19.95
CA ALA A 28 9.69 -19.33 18.80
C ALA A 28 8.43 -20.21 18.76
N TYR A 29 8.56 -21.48 19.12
CA TYR A 29 7.51 -22.50 19.13
C TYR A 29 7.42 -23.16 20.52
N PRO A 30 6.85 -22.46 21.51
CA PRO A 30 6.83 -22.92 22.90
C PRO A 30 5.94 -24.15 23.13
N GLU A 31 4.98 -24.39 22.23
CA GLU A 31 4.11 -25.57 22.28
C GLU A 31 4.71 -26.80 21.56
N GLY A 32 5.91 -26.65 20.99
CA GLY A 32 6.56 -27.68 20.19
C GLY A 32 6.18 -27.63 18.71
N GLY A 33 6.31 -28.77 18.02
CA GLY A 33 6.02 -28.88 16.60
C GLY A 33 4.66 -29.50 16.28
N LEU A 34 4.38 -29.63 14.98
CA LEU A 34 3.30 -30.42 14.40
C LEU A 34 3.84 -31.72 13.78
N PRO A 35 3.01 -32.77 13.62
CA PRO A 35 3.45 -34.01 12.98
C PRO A 35 4.12 -33.77 11.63
N GLY A 36 5.32 -34.34 11.45
CA GLY A 36 6.11 -34.16 10.23
C GLY A 36 6.95 -32.87 10.18
N GLU A 37 6.94 -32.06 11.25
CA GLU A 37 7.82 -30.90 11.35
C GLU A 37 9.25 -31.28 11.77
N PHE A 38 10.23 -30.56 11.23
CA PHE A 38 11.65 -30.70 11.52
C PHE A 38 12.35 -29.34 11.45
N PHE A 39 13.52 -29.21 12.09
CA PHE A 39 14.36 -28.03 11.99
C PHE A 39 15.84 -28.42 11.91
N ILE A 40 16.70 -27.50 11.49
CA ILE A 40 18.16 -27.69 11.48
C ILE A 40 18.72 -27.07 12.75
N ASN A 41 19.34 -27.89 13.59
CA ASN A 41 19.98 -27.48 14.83
C ASN A 41 21.46 -27.15 14.57
N GLY A 42 21.85 -25.90 14.80
CA GLY A 42 23.22 -25.41 14.61
C GLY A 42 24.22 -25.89 15.65
N GLU A 43 23.77 -26.18 16.87
CA GLU A 43 24.59 -26.63 18.00
C GLU A 43 25.02 -28.08 17.80
N THR A 44 24.10 -28.94 17.36
CA THR A 44 24.39 -30.36 17.09
C THR A 44 24.73 -30.65 15.63
N GLN A 45 24.61 -29.64 14.75
CA GLN A 45 24.82 -29.76 13.30
C GLN A 45 24.00 -30.89 12.68
N SER A 46 22.74 -31.00 13.09
CA SER A 46 21.87 -32.11 12.71
C SER A 46 20.45 -31.66 12.44
N ILE A 47 19.67 -32.53 11.81
CA ILE A 47 18.24 -32.31 11.68
C ILE A 47 17.59 -32.82 12.96
N TRP A 48 16.64 -32.04 13.46
CA TRP A 48 15.82 -32.42 14.60
C TRP A 48 14.37 -32.51 14.17
N ILE A 49 13.70 -33.58 14.57
CA ILE A 49 12.35 -33.89 14.10
C ILE A 49 11.40 -33.89 15.28
N TRP A 50 10.20 -33.37 15.06
CA TRP A 50 9.13 -33.38 16.04
C TRP A 50 8.48 -34.77 16.12
N ASP A 51 8.55 -35.37 17.30
CA ASP A 51 7.70 -36.50 17.64
C ASP A 51 6.39 -36.02 18.24
N SER A 52 5.32 -36.16 17.47
CA SER A 52 3.97 -35.78 17.89
C SER A 52 3.42 -36.60 19.05
N THR A 53 3.92 -37.82 19.25
CA THR A 53 3.43 -38.70 20.31
C THR A 53 4.12 -38.37 21.64
N GLY A 54 5.47 -38.36 21.66
CA GLY A 54 6.26 -38.01 22.83
C GLY A 54 6.34 -36.50 23.11
N ARG A 55 5.76 -35.68 22.21
CA ARG A 55 5.74 -34.21 22.28
C ARG A 55 7.13 -33.62 22.53
N SER A 56 8.11 -34.14 21.80
CA SER A 56 9.52 -33.81 22.00
C SER A 56 10.23 -33.68 20.65
N TRP A 57 11.28 -32.86 20.62
CA TRP A 57 12.18 -32.74 19.47
C TRP A 57 13.33 -33.73 19.62
N TYR A 58 13.66 -34.45 18.55
CA TYR A 58 14.74 -35.45 18.57
C TYR A 58 15.79 -35.19 17.52
N ASP A 59 17.05 -35.24 17.96
CA ASP A 59 18.21 -35.24 17.10
C ASP A 59 18.29 -36.52 16.27
N THR A 60 18.29 -36.41 14.94
CA THR A 60 18.39 -37.57 14.05
C THR A 60 19.76 -38.26 14.11
N ASN A 61 20.79 -37.63 14.68
CA ASN A 61 22.12 -38.20 14.78
C ASN A 61 22.31 -39.08 16.04
N HIS A 62 21.35 -39.09 16.96
CA HIS A 62 21.40 -39.86 18.20
C HIS A 62 20.25 -40.88 18.27
N ALA A 63 20.44 -41.96 19.04
CA ALA A 63 19.38 -42.93 19.28
C ALA A 63 18.21 -42.24 19.98
N ALA A 64 17.07 -42.15 19.31
CA ALA A 64 15.89 -41.53 19.88
C ALA A 64 15.14 -42.51 20.80
N PRO A 65 14.58 -42.03 21.92
CA PRO A 65 13.66 -42.83 22.71
C PRO A 65 12.35 -43.06 21.94
N SER A 66 11.71 -44.19 22.23
CA SER A 66 10.38 -44.51 21.72
C SER A 66 9.43 -43.32 21.92
N PRO A 67 8.58 -43.01 20.93
CA PRO A 67 8.25 -43.79 19.73
C PRO A 67 9.05 -43.48 18.47
N PHE A 68 9.97 -42.51 18.43
CA PHE A 68 10.79 -42.32 17.23
C PHE A 68 11.89 -43.41 17.17
N MET A 69 11.86 -44.22 16.12
CA MET A 69 12.71 -45.42 15.99
C MET A 69 13.84 -45.26 14.98
N GLY A 70 13.83 -44.20 14.17
CA GLY A 70 14.96 -43.81 13.32
C GLY A 70 14.63 -43.55 11.84
N ILE A 71 15.69 -43.45 11.04
CA ILE A 71 15.64 -43.15 9.61
C ILE A 71 15.77 -44.44 8.79
N ILE A 72 14.90 -44.59 7.80
CA ILE A 72 14.90 -45.67 6.81
C ILE A 72 15.93 -45.32 5.74
N THR A 73 16.87 -46.23 5.50
CA THR A 73 17.90 -46.08 4.48
C THR A 73 17.47 -46.65 3.13
N GLU A 74 16.76 -47.76 3.13
CA GLU A 74 16.32 -48.48 1.92
C GLU A 74 14.89 -49.02 2.11
N PRO A 75 13.87 -48.47 1.40
CA PRO A 75 12.47 -48.90 1.51
C PRO A 75 12.26 -50.39 1.22
N ALA A 76 12.99 -50.93 0.24
CA ALA A 76 12.77 -52.30 -0.24
C ALA A 76 13.14 -53.38 0.81
N THR A 77 14.08 -53.07 1.70
CA THR A 77 14.58 -54.00 2.74
C THR A 77 14.13 -53.61 4.15
N PHE A 78 13.43 -52.48 4.30
CA PHE A 78 12.95 -51.99 5.58
C PHE A 78 11.91 -52.94 6.20
N SER A 79 12.28 -53.54 7.33
CA SER A 79 11.40 -54.41 8.12
C SER A 79 11.59 -54.15 9.61
N PRO A 80 10.83 -53.21 10.20
CA PRO A 80 11.00 -52.85 11.61
C PRO A 80 10.31 -53.85 12.54
N ALA A 81 10.97 -54.17 13.65
CA ALA A 81 10.39 -54.98 14.72
C ALA A 81 9.49 -54.10 15.62
N VAL A 82 8.24 -53.87 15.22
CA VAL A 82 7.24 -53.13 16.02
C VAL A 82 6.38 -54.07 16.87
N GLU A 83 5.96 -53.62 18.05
CA GLU A 83 5.11 -54.39 18.97
C GLU A 83 3.65 -53.92 18.97
N SER A 84 2.72 -54.81 19.29
CA SER A 84 1.30 -54.45 19.41
C SER A 84 1.10 -53.55 20.64
N GLY A 85 0.37 -52.45 20.50
CA GLY A 85 0.12 -51.49 21.58
C GLY A 85 1.27 -50.51 21.87
N VAL A 86 2.42 -50.65 21.21
CA VAL A 86 3.57 -49.73 21.35
C VAL A 86 3.69 -48.91 20.07
N GLN A 87 3.65 -47.58 20.20
CA GLN A 87 3.76 -46.69 19.04
C GLN A 87 5.19 -46.63 18.51
N ALA A 88 5.34 -46.53 17.19
CA ALA A 88 6.64 -46.39 16.54
C ALA A 88 6.54 -45.45 15.32
N CYS A 89 7.60 -44.69 15.07
CA CYS A 89 7.71 -43.72 13.99
C CYS A 89 9.04 -43.86 13.26
N PHE A 90 9.01 -43.87 11.93
CA PHE A 90 10.16 -43.99 11.06
C PHE A 90 10.08 -42.99 9.92
N ILE A 91 11.24 -42.55 9.41
CA ILE A 91 11.29 -41.52 8.38
C ILE A 91 12.15 -41.95 7.21
N TYR A 92 11.67 -41.71 5.98
CA TYR A 92 12.40 -41.92 4.75
C TYR A 92 12.51 -40.61 3.96
N VAL A 93 13.69 -40.32 3.42
CA VAL A 93 13.91 -39.15 2.55
C VAL A 93 13.79 -39.59 1.09
N ALA A 94 12.66 -39.24 0.47
CA ALA A 94 12.43 -39.43 -0.96
C ALA A 94 13.22 -38.38 -1.75
N GLY A 95 14.20 -38.83 -2.53
CA GLY A 95 15.08 -37.95 -3.32
C GLY A 95 14.47 -37.32 -4.57
N GLY A 96 13.20 -37.59 -4.89
CA GLY A 96 12.54 -37.02 -6.05
C GLY A 96 11.14 -37.57 -6.28
N LYS A 97 10.49 -37.11 -7.35
CA LYS A 97 9.19 -37.62 -7.78
C LYS A 97 9.27 -39.14 -8.05
N GLY A 98 8.35 -39.90 -7.48
CA GLY A 98 8.29 -41.35 -7.68
C GLY A 98 7.37 -42.07 -6.71
N SER A 99 7.27 -43.38 -6.89
CA SER A 99 6.59 -44.30 -5.98
C SER A 99 7.60 -45.10 -5.18
N TYR A 100 7.48 -45.06 -3.86
CA TYR A 100 8.33 -45.77 -2.91
C TYR A 100 7.53 -46.88 -2.24
N VAL A 101 8.05 -48.11 -2.29
CA VAL A 101 7.34 -49.30 -1.80
C VAL A 101 8.03 -49.84 -0.54
N PHE A 102 7.24 -50.07 0.50
CA PHE A 102 7.64 -50.66 1.78
C PHE A 102 6.98 -52.05 1.91
N PRO A 103 7.66 -53.13 1.48
CA PRO A 103 7.03 -54.44 1.30
C PRO A 103 6.89 -55.25 2.61
N ALA A 104 7.72 -54.98 3.61
CA ALA A 104 7.88 -55.84 4.79
C ALA A 104 7.42 -55.17 6.10
N LEU A 105 6.31 -54.43 6.04
CA LEU A 105 5.67 -53.83 7.22
C LEU A 105 4.85 -54.88 7.99
N LYS A 106 5.13 -55.03 9.29
CA LYS A 106 4.44 -55.99 10.14
C LYS A 106 2.92 -55.80 10.09
N GLY A 107 2.18 -56.89 9.85
CA GLY A 107 0.71 -56.90 9.90
C GLY A 107 0.02 -56.12 8.79
N SER A 108 0.75 -55.73 7.72
CA SER A 108 0.20 -55.00 6.58
C SER A 108 0.65 -55.61 5.25
N ALA A 109 -0.11 -55.36 4.20
CA ALA A 109 0.35 -55.57 2.83
C ALA A 109 1.42 -54.51 2.48
N ALA A 110 2.14 -54.71 1.37
CA ALA A 110 3.12 -53.73 0.89
C ALA A 110 2.47 -52.34 0.78
N MET A 111 3.10 -51.34 1.41
CA MET A 111 2.63 -49.95 1.36
C MET A 111 3.37 -49.20 0.27
N THR A 112 2.65 -48.61 -0.67
CA THR A 112 3.21 -47.74 -1.70
C THR A 112 2.87 -46.29 -1.39
N VAL A 113 3.89 -45.44 -1.32
CA VAL A 113 3.75 -44.01 -1.10
C VAL A 113 4.28 -43.27 -2.33
N THR A 114 3.43 -42.46 -2.95
CA THR A 114 3.80 -41.67 -4.14
C THR A 114 4.10 -40.23 -3.74
N THR A 115 5.11 -39.65 -4.37
CA THR A 115 5.54 -38.26 -4.16
C THR A 115 5.64 -37.55 -5.50
N ASP A 116 5.31 -36.27 -5.53
CA ASP A 116 5.39 -35.41 -6.74
C ASP A 116 6.69 -34.59 -6.82
N SER A 117 7.52 -34.64 -5.77
CA SER A 117 8.82 -33.96 -5.64
C SER A 117 9.72 -34.74 -4.68
N SER A 118 10.91 -34.22 -4.38
CA SER A 118 11.63 -34.65 -3.16
C SER A 118 10.72 -34.46 -1.95
N ALA A 119 10.76 -35.36 -0.97
CA ALA A 119 9.85 -35.35 0.17
C ALA A 119 10.42 -36.09 1.37
N ILE A 120 9.90 -35.78 2.55
CA ILE A 120 10.02 -36.60 3.75
C ILE A 120 8.76 -37.47 3.85
N ILE A 121 8.95 -38.78 3.88
CA ILE A 121 7.88 -39.75 4.11
C ILE A 121 8.00 -40.21 5.56
N THR A 122 6.97 -39.96 6.37
CA THR A 122 6.88 -40.43 7.76
C THR A 122 5.96 -41.63 7.82
N LEU A 123 6.46 -42.77 8.32
CA LEU A 123 5.68 -43.97 8.59
C LEU A 123 5.41 -44.09 10.09
N VAL A 124 4.13 -44.16 10.47
CA VAL A 124 3.69 -44.24 11.86
C VAL A 124 2.95 -45.54 12.09
N TRP A 125 3.40 -46.31 13.07
CA TRP A 125 2.70 -47.45 13.67
C TRP A 125 2.00 -46.97 14.94
N ASP A 126 0.66 -47.01 14.95
CA ASP A 126 -0.14 -46.52 16.09
C ASP A 126 -0.34 -47.56 17.21
N GLY A 127 0.35 -48.71 17.11
CA GLY A 127 0.15 -49.88 17.96
C GLY A 127 -0.76 -50.94 17.33
N THR A 128 -1.48 -50.59 16.25
CA THR A 128 -2.42 -51.49 15.57
C THR A 128 -2.31 -51.48 14.05
N ALA A 129 -2.02 -50.34 13.46
CA ALA A 129 -1.96 -50.14 12.01
C ALA A 129 -0.87 -49.15 11.60
N TRP A 130 -0.46 -49.25 10.34
CA TRP A 130 0.49 -48.31 9.72
C TRP A 130 -0.24 -47.15 9.04
N ARG A 131 0.33 -45.96 9.15
CA ARG A 131 -0.05 -44.75 8.41
C ARG A 131 1.17 -44.12 7.77
N ASN A 132 0.97 -43.41 6.66
CA ASN A 132 2.02 -42.61 6.05
C ASN A 132 1.60 -41.14 5.96
N TYR A 133 2.59 -40.26 6.07
CA TYR A 133 2.49 -38.83 5.86
C TYR A 133 3.58 -38.40 4.90
N VAL A 134 3.22 -37.69 3.85
CA VAL A 134 4.17 -37.15 2.88
C VAL A 134 4.27 -35.66 3.10
N THR A 135 5.50 -35.21 3.39
CA THR A 135 5.85 -33.81 3.52
C THR A 135 6.75 -33.44 2.34
N PRO A 136 6.22 -32.81 1.27
CA PRO A 136 7.02 -32.43 0.11
C PRO A 136 8.16 -31.50 0.51
N LEU A 137 9.40 -31.85 0.19
CA LEU A 137 10.54 -30.94 0.29
C LEU A 137 10.53 -30.04 -0.94
N MET A 138 9.77 -28.96 -0.84
CA MET A 138 9.96 -27.82 -1.71
C MET A 138 10.96 -26.91 -1.01
N PHE A 139 12.14 -26.72 -1.61
CA PHE A 139 12.97 -25.58 -1.24
C PHE A 139 12.18 -24.33 -1.65
N ASP A 140 11.45 -23.75 -0.71
CA ASP A 140 10.72 -22.52 -0.91
C ASP A 140 11.73 -21.37 -1.00
N ASP A 141 11.77 -20.72 -2.17
CA ASP A 141 12.30 -19.41 -2.57
C ASP A 141 13.64 -18.85 -2.00
N ALA A 142 14.29 -19.47 -1.02
CA ALA A 142 15.54 -18.99 -0.40
C ALA A 142 16.80 -19.32 -1.23
N VAL A 143 16.68 -20.18 -2.25
CA VAL A 143 17.77 -20.51 -3.20
C VAL A 143 17.37 -20.22 -4.64
N ARG A 144 16.20 -19.59 -4.86
CA ARG A 144 15.87 -19.10 -6.20
C ARG A 144 16.66 -17.85 -6.50
N PRO A 145 17.01 -17.62 -7.77
CA PRO A 145 17.55 -16.34 -8.12
C PRO A 145 16.46 -15.30 -7.83
N VAL A 146 16.83 -14.18 -7.20
CA VAL A 146 15.95 -13.01 -7.11
C VAL A 146 15.50 -12.67 -8.54
N TYR A 147 14.21 -12.84 -8.81
CA TYR A 147 13.66 -12.51 -10.11
C TYR A 147 13.52 -11.01 -10.25
N LEU A 148 14.27 -10.44 -11.17
CA LEU A 148 14.21 -9.03 -11.49
C LEU A 148 13.37 -8.91 -12.76
N TYR A 149 12.07 -8.63 -12.61
CA TYR A 149 11.24 -8.37 -13.78
C TYR A 149 11.68 -7.07 -14.47
N ARG A 150 12.12 -7.16 -15.73
CA ARG A 150 12.65 -6.05 -16.53
C ARG A 150 11.65 -5.50 -17.55
N GLY A 151 10.40 -5.97 -17.52
CA GLY A 151 9.38 -5.58 -18.50
C GLY A 151 9.43 -6.43 -19.77
N THR A 152 8.96 -5.88 -20.89
CA THR A 152 9.03 -6.51 -22.22
C THR A 152 10.48 -6.59 -22.70
N TRP A 153 10.87 -7.71 -23.31
CA TRP A 153 12.22 -7.86 -23.88
C TRP A 153 12.53 -6.75 -24.90
N ASN A 154 13.73 -6.19 -24.77
CA ASN A 154 14.28 -5.11 -25.58
C ASN A 154 15.69 -5.50 -26.06
N PRO A 155 15.99 -5.42 -27.38
CA PRO A 155 17.30 -5.78 -27.96
C PRO A 155 18.46 -4.88 -27.51
N SER A 156 18.17 -3.69 -26.96
CA SER A 156 19.18 -2.72 -26.51
C SER A 156 19.72 -3.03 -25.12
N PHE A 157 19.15 -4.01 -24.42
CA PHE A 157 19.54 -4.36 -23.06
C PHE A 157 20.31 -5.66 -23.01
N THR A 158 21.26 -5.71 -22.07
CA THR A 158 21.90 -6.95 -21.65
C THR A 158 21.21 -7.45 -20.40
N TYR A 159 20.63 -8.64 -20.49
CA TYR A 159 19.97 -9.31 -19.37
C TYR A 159 20.94 -10.24 -18.70
N ARG A 160 20.87 -10.35 -17.38
CA ARG A 160 21.87 -11.06 -16.58
C ARG A 160 21.24 -12.07 -15.64
N CYS A 161 22.03 -13.10 -15.37
CA CYS A 161 21.80 -14.08 -14.32
C CYS A 161 23.09 -14.18 -13.50
N THR A 162 23.27 -13.25 -12.55
CA THR A 162 24.50 -13.09 -11.77
C THR A 162 24.20 -12.79 -10.32
N GLY A 163 25.00 -13.32 -9.40
CA GLY A 163 24.86 -13.02 -7.96
C GLY A 163 23.57 -13.53 -7.34
N GLY A 164 23.02 -14.64 -7.85
CA GLY A 164 21.76 -15.19 -7.35
C GLY A 164 20.55 -14.31 -7.69
N ALA A 165 20.62 -13.53 -8.78
CA ALA A 165 19.49 -12.80 -9.35
C ALA A 165 19.40 -13.08 -10.85
N ALA A 166 18.20 -13.27 -11.37
CA ALA A 166 17.92 -13.57 -12.77
C ALA A 166 16.95 -12.54 -13.33
N ASP A 167 17.37 -11.86 -14.39
CA ASP A 167 16.50 -10.97 -15.13
C ASP A 167 15.40 -11.78 -15.82
N VAL A 168 14.15 -11.35 -15.60
CA VAL A 168 12.96 -11.92 -16.21
C VAL A 168 12.36 -10.91 -17.17
N VAL A 169 12.04 -11.35 -18.39
CA VAL A 169 11.40 -10.53 -19.42
C VAL A 169 10.10 -11.13 -19.88
N TYR A 170 9.19 -10.28 -20.34
CA TYR A 170 8.00 -10.70 -21.07
C TYR A 170 8.28 -10.69 -22.58
N PHE A 171 8.00 -11.78 -23.26
CA PHE A 171 8.21 -11.91 -24.70
C PHE A 171 7.18 -12.88 -25.31
N MET A 172 6.52 -12.47 -26.40
CA MET A 172 5.55 -13.29 -27.13
C MET A 172 4.52 -14.04 -26.25
N GLY A 173 3.93 -13.35 -25.27
CA GLY A 173 2.87 -13.93 -24.42
C GLY A 173 3.36 -14.74 -23.21
N LYS A 174 4.68 -14.84 -23.00
CA LYS A 174 5.29 -15.69 -21.99
C LYS A 174 6.39 -14.96 -21.24
N TYR A 175 6.72 -15.44 -20.04
CA TYR A 175 7.83 -14.93 -19.25
C TYR A 175 9.05 -15.83 -19.42
N TYR A 176 10.22 -15.21 -19.55
CA TYR A 176 11.49 -15.90 -19.72
C TYR A 176 12.52 -15.35 -18.75
N GLN A 177 13.26 -16.24 -18.08
CA GLN A 177 14.44 -15.89 -17.30
C GLN A 177 15.71 -16.17 -18.10
N VAL A 178 16.78 -15.39 -17.86
CA VAL A 178 18.11 -15.76 -18.34
C VAL A 178 18.60 -16.99 -17.58
N LYS A 179 19.06 -18.02 -18.30
CA LYS A 179 19.60 -19.23 -17.69
C LYS A 179 20.87 -18.91 -16.88
N PHE A 180 20.99 -19.57 -15.74
CA PHE A 180 22.18 -19.49 -14.90
C PHE A 180 23.48 -19.83 -15.62
N SER A 181 23.44 -20.83 -16.51
CA SER A 181 24.62 -21.28 -17.27
C SER A 181 25.13 -20.23 -18.27
N VAL A 182 24.32 -19.25 -18.63
CA VAL A 182 24.64 -18.23 -19.64
C VAL A 182 25.29 -17.01 -18.99
N GLY A 183 24.86 -16.66 -17.77
CA GLY A 183 25.34 -15.49 -17.03
C GLY A 183 24.83 -14.16 -17.59
N SER A 184 24.86 -13.95 -18.90
CA SER A 184 24.26 -12.77 -19.54
C SER A 184 23.98 -12.97 -21.03
N THR A 185 22.92 -12.35 -21.54
CA THR A 185 22.58 -12.39 -22.96
C THR A 185 21.97 -11.08 -23.46
N THR A 186 22.18 -10.80 -24.74
CA THR A 186 21.48 -9.77 -25.52
C THR A 186 20.56 -10.38 -26.58
N ALA A 187 20.64 -11.70 -26.79
CA ALA A 187 19.89 -12.39 -27.82
C ALA A 187 18.42 -12.54 -27.42
N SER A 188 17.53 -12.62 -28.43
CA SER A 188 16.09 -12.78 -28.20
C SER A 188 15.75 -14.17 -27.66
N PRO A 189 14.71 -14.31 -26.81
CA PRO A 189 14.14 -15.61 -26.44
C PRO A 189 13.69 -16.46 -27.64
N ALA A 190 13.38 -15.84 -28.80
CA ALA A 190 13.04 -16.58 -30.02
C ALA A 190 14.27 -17.16 -30.74
N SER A 191 15.43 -16.52 -30.61
CA SER A 191 16.62 -16.82 -31.44
C SER A 191 17.74 -17.50 -30.68
N SER A 192 17.59 -17.66 -29.37
CA SER A 192 18.65 -18.21 -28.51
C SER A 192 18.09 -19.15 -27.45
N ASN A 193 18.89 -20.15 -27.11
CA ASN A 193 18.64 -21.06 -26.00
C ASN A 193 19.12 -20.48 -24.65
N ASP A 194 19.45 -19.19 -24.59
CA ASP A 194 19.91 -18.51 -23.38
C ASP A 194 18.82 -18.35 -22.31
N TRP A 195 17.58 -18.61 -22.70
CA TRP A 195 16.38 -18.30 -21.94
C TRP A 195 15.66 -19.57 -21.49
N GLU A 196 15.02 -19.50 -20.34
CA GLU A 196 14.14 -20.55 -19.81
C GLU A 196 12.75 -19.97 -19.58
N GLU A 197 11.73 -20.63 -20.12
CA GLU A 197 10.33 -20.20 -19.99
C GLU A 197 9.82 -20.46 -18.56
N LEU A 198 9.20 -19.45 -17.95
CA LEU A 198 8.56 -19.56 -16.66
C LEU A 198 7.06 -19.83 -16.82
N SER A 199 6.64 -21.05 -16.49
CA SER A 199 5.25 -21.50 -16.62
C SER A 199 4.30 -20.97 -15.53
N ARG A 200 4.84 -20.42 -14.44
CA ARG A 200 4.07 -19.93 -13.27
C ARG A 200 4.63 -18.62 -12.70
N PHE A 201 4.97 -17.67 -13.58
CA PHE A 201 5.43 -16.35 -13.17
C PHE A 201 4.35 -15.31 -13.47
N CYS A 202 4.01 -14.49 -12.47
CA CYS A 202 3.18 -13.31 -12.65
C CYS A 202 3.90 -12.12 -12.00
N ALA A 203 4.09 -11.04 -12.77
CA ALA A 203 4.60 -9.79 -12.25
C ALA A 203 3.41 -8.95 -11.78
N ILE A 204 3.10 -9.02 -10.49
CA ILE A 204 2.08 -8.19 -9.86
C ILE A 204 2.82 -7.22 -8.95
N ALA A 205 2.78 -5.93 -9.29
CA ALA A 205 3.20 -4.89 -8.36
C ALA A 205 2.02 -4.66 -7.40
N ASP A 206 2.10 -5.25 -6.21
CA ASP A 206 1.09 -5.14 -5.15
C ASP A 206 1.46 -4.11 -4.08
N GLU A 207 2.74 -3.75 -3.97
CA GLU A 207 3.21 -2.80 -2.96
C GLU A 207 4.44 -2.00 -3.40
N ILE A 208 4.45 -0.70 -3.08
CA ILE A 208 5.65 0.15 -3.13
C ILE A 208 6.13 0.33 -1.68
N LYS A 209 7.14 -0.46 -1.27
CA LYS A 209 7.76 -0.34 0.06
C LYS A 209 8.91 0.65 0.06
N LEU A 210 8.71 1.77 0.75
CA LEU A 210 9.77 2.72 1.04
C LEU A 210 10.46 2.32 2.35
N LYS A 211 11.79 2.34 2.37
CA LYS A 211 12.56 2.13 3.60
C LYS A 211 12.31 3.29 4.58
N PRO A 212 12.51 3.14 5.90
CA PRO A 212 12.54 4.26 6.83
C PRO A 212 13.58 5.30 6.36
N ASN A 213 13.19 6.57 6.27
CA ASN A 213 13.96 7.67 5.63
C ASN A 213 14.18 7.52 4.11
N GLY A 214 13.47 6.59 3.47
CA GLY A 214 13.43 6.44 2.02
C GLY A 214 12.65 7.59 1.40
N LEU A 215 13.35 8.40 0.61
CA LEU A 215 12.77 9.51 -0.11
C LEU A 215 12.29 9.01 -1.49
N VAL A 216 11.02 9.24 -1.83
CA VAL A 216 10.57 9.14 -3.23
C VAL A 216 10.97 10.45 -3.91
N LEU A 217 12.17 10.46 -4.47
CA LEU A 217 12.56 11.45 -5.45
C LEU A 217 11.99 11.01 -6.78
N LEU A 218 10.88 11.64 -7.17
CA LEU A 218 10.49 11.60 -8.57
C LEU A 218 11.51 12.46 -9.33
N ASP A 219 12.24 11.87 -10.28
CA ASP A 219 13.06 12.65 -11.20
C ASP A 219 12.15 13.49 -12.13
N GLY A 220 12.75 14.34 -12.97
CA GLY A 220 12.16 15.52 -13.63
C GLY A 220 10.84 15.37 -14.41
N GLN A 221 10.16 14.21 -14.36
CA GLN A 221 8.79 14.01 -14.84
C GLN A 221 7.73 13.81 -13.74
N GLN A 222 8.07 13.98 -12.45
CA GLN A 222 7.23 14.05 -11.23
C GLN A 222 5.68 13.88 -11.34
N THR A 223 5.18 12.71 -11.77
CA THR A 223 3.74 12.43 -11.87
C THR A 223 3.33 11.20 -11.06
N ILE A 224 2.30 11.30 -10.21
CA ILE A 224 1.68 10.16 -9.52
C ILE A 224 0.35 9.83 -10.20
N ARG A 225 0.35 8.84 -11.10
CA ARG A 225 -0.86 8.46 -11.83
C ARG A 225 -1.71 7.51 -11.00
N VAL A 226 -2.95 7.92 -10.74
CA VAL A 226 -3.95 7.10 -10.03
C VAL A 226 -4.79 6.35 -11.07
N SER A 227 -5.33 5.20 -10.70
CA SER A 227 -5.76 4.06 -11.55
C SER A 227 -6.98 4.27 -12.48
N SER A 228 -7.22 5.47 -13.03
CA SER A 228 -8.29 5.68 -14.00
C SER A 228 -7.75 6.38 -15.26
N GLU A 229 -8.23 5.98 -16.44
CA GLU A 229 -7.82 6.57 -17.73
C GLU A 229 -8.22 8.05 -17.89
N LEU A 230 -9.02 8.58 -16.95
CA LEU A 230 -9.64 9.91 -17.03
C LEU A 230 -9.13 10.87 -15.95
N SER A 231 -8.59 10.37 -14.84
CA SER A 231 -8.16 11.20 -13.69
C SER A 231 -6.68 10.98 -13.37
N SER A 232 -5.87 12.04 -13.31
CA SER A 232 -4.47 11.93 -12.90
C SER A 232 -4.08 13.05 -11.95
N TRP A 233 -3.18 12.71 -11.02
CA TRP A 233 -2.57 13.64 -10.10
C TRP A 233 -1.11 13.86 -10.49
N GLU A 234 -0.63 15.08 -10.37
CA GLU A 234 0.75 15.49 -10.61
C GLU A 234 1.32 16.05 -9.32
N LEU A 235 2.57 15.71 -9.03
CA LEU A 235 3.27 16.22 -7.86
C LEU A 235 4.48 16.97 -8.37
N CYS A 236 4.41 18.29 -8.51
CA CYS A 236 5.52 19.09 -9.03
C CYS A 236 5.84 20.22 -8.06
N ASN A 237 7.12 20.46 -7.76
CA ASN A 237 7.57 21.57 -6.90
C ASN A 237 6.87 21.64 -5.52
N GLY A 238 6.43 20.51 -4.97
CA GLY A 238 5.71 20.46 -3.69
C GLY A 238 4.20 20.69 -3.79
N GLU A 239 3.65 20.81 -4.99
CA GLU A 239 2.23 21.01 -5.25
C GLU A 239 1.61 19.73 -5.77
N ILE A 240 0.41 19.40 -5.28
CA ILE A 240 -0.40 18.28 -5.75
C ILE A 240 -1.49 18.84 -6.65
N CYS A 241 -1.46 18.50 -7.95
CA CYS A 241 -2.39 19.02 -8.96
C CYS A 241 -3.22 17.90 -9.58
N HIS A 242 -4.53 18.04 -9.63
CA HIS A 242 -5.42 17.15 -10.38
C HIS A 242 -5.56 17.67 -11.81
N LYS A 243 -5.04 16.94 -12.79
CA LYS A 243 -4.91 17.44 -14.18
C LYS A 243 -6.25 17.72 -14.86
N GLU A 244 -7.29 16.96 -14.53
CA GLU A 244 -8.61 17.10 -15.15
C GLU A 244 -9.35 18.34 -14.66
N THR A 245 -9.30 18.61 -13.36
CA THR A 245 -10.05 19.72 -12.75
C THR A 245 -9.22 20.97 -12.55
N GLY A 246 -7.89 20.89 -12.70
CA GLY A 246 -6.95 21.96 -12.33
C GLY A 246 -6.93 22.26 -10.83
N THR A 247 -7.57 21.42 -10.01
CA THR A 247 -7.54 21.56 -8.55
C THR A 247 -6.14 21.32 -8.04
N PHE A 248 -5.62 22.19 -7.19
CA PHE A 248 -4.31 21.98 -6.61
C PHE A 248 -4.22 22.30 -5.13
N LEU A 249 -3.31 21.60 -4.44
CA LEU A 249 -2.99 21.75 -3.03
C LEU A 249 -1.49 22.07 -2.89
N SER A 250 -1.17 23.23 -2.34
CA SER A 250 0.22 23.64 -2.10
C SER A 250 0.76 23.09 -0.77
N GLN A 251 2.09 23.14 -0.59
CA GLN A 251 2.74 22.80 0.70
C GLN A 251 2.26 23.67 1.86
N ALA A 252 1.82 24.90 1.59
CA ALA A 252 1.29 25.81 2.60
C ALA A 252 -0.15 25.44 3.03
N GLY A 253 -0.74 24.39 2.45
CA GLY A 253 -2.11 23.95 2.70
C GLY A 253 -3.17 24.79 1.98
N GLU A 254 -2.77 25.56 0.96
CA GLU A 254 -3.71 26.31 0.13
C GLU A 254 -4.34 25.39 -0.90
N LEU A 255 -5.66 25.21 -0.82
CA LEU A 255 -6.45 24.46 -1.78
C LEU A 255 -7.08 25.44 -2.77
N ARG A 256 -6.76 25.30 -4.05
CA ARG A 256 -7.37 26.08 -5.12
C ARG A 256 -8.20 25.20 -6.04
N VAL A 257 -9.40 25.64 -6.34
CA VAL A 257 -10.37 24.93 -7.16
C VAL A 257 -10.83 25.88 -8.27
N PRO A 258 -10.46 25.62 -9.54
CA PRO A 258 -11.00 26.38 -10.67
C PRO A 258 -12.51 26.19 -10.80
N ILE A 259 -13.25 27.26 -11.05
CA ILE A 259 -14.70 27.24 -11.28
C ILE A 259 -15.05 28.20 -12.43
N GLY A 260 -15.38 27.64 -13.60
CA GLY A 260 -15.60 28.44 -14.81
C GLY A 260 -14.34 29.21 -15.18
N ASP A 261 -14.46 30.52 -15.35
CA ASP A 261 -13.30 31.40 -15.60
C ASP A 261 -12.59 31.84 -14.31
N GLY A 262 -13.16 31.58 -13.12
CA GLY A 262 -12.62 32.02 -11.83
C GLY A 262 -11.99 30.89 -10.99
N GLU A 263 -11.64 31.21 -9.74
CA GLU A 263 -11.11 30.23 -8.79
C GLU A 263 -11.66 30.43 -7.36
N VAL A 264 -11.80 29.32 -6.63
CA VAL A 264 -12.07 29.29 -5.18
C VAL A 264 -10.80 28.87 -4.47
N VAL A 265 -10.39 29.67 -3.49
CA VAL A 265 -9.17 29.47 -2.71
C VAL A 265 -9.53 29.30 -1.25
N ILE A 266 -9.20 28.14 -0.68
CA ILE A 266 -9.21 27.91 0.77
C ILE A 266 -7.77 28.04 1.24
N SER A 267 -7.45 29.13 1.92
CA SER A 267 -6.08 29.46 2.30
C SER A 267 -5.95 29.63 3.80
N PRO A 268 -5.10 28.84 4.48
CA PRO A 268 -4.72 29.07 5.87
C PRO A 268 -4.05 30.44 6.05
N LEU A 269 -3.32 30.92 5.02
CA LEU A 269 -2.65 32.23 5.03
C LEU A 269 -3.67 33.37 5.01
N GLN A 270 -4.72 33.25 4.19
CA GLN A 270 -5.80 34.24 4.12
C GLN A 270 -6.88 34.02 5.20
N LYS A 271 -6.72 32.98 6.03
CA LYS A 271 -7.64 32.60 7.11
C LYS A 271 -9.11 32.51 6.65
N GLY A 272 -9.34 31.86 5.52
CA GLY A 272 -10.70 31.76 4.98
C GLY A 272 -10.80 31.17 3.57
N ILE A 273 -11.98 31.40 2.97
CA ILE A 273 -12.38 31.04 1.63
C ILE A 273 -12.54 32.34 0.82
N VAL A 274 -11.86 32.42 -0.32
CA VAL A 274 -11.95 33.57 -1.24
C VAL A 274 -12.30 33.06 -2.63
N VAL A 275 -13.20 33.77 -3.31
CA VAL A 275 -13.60 33.49 -4.69
C VAL A 275 -13.16 34.65 -5.55
N TYR A 276 -12.49 34.32 -6.65
CA TYR A 276 -11.98 35.23 -7.64
C TYR A 276 -12.79 35.12 -8.94
N SER A 277 -13.00 36.24 -9.62
CA SER A 277 -13.45 36.26 -11.02
C SER A 277 -12.32 35.84 -11.96
N GLY A 278 -12.63 35.60 -13.24
CA GLY A 278 -11.60 35.31 -14.24
C GLY A 278 -10.67 36.46 -14.57
N ASP A 279 -11.06 37.69 -14.22
CA ASP A 279 -10.20 38.87 -14.31
C ASP A 279 -9.24 38.99 -13.10
N GLY A 280 -9.33 38.08 -12.12
CA GLY A 280 -8.50 38.07 -10.91
C GLY A 280 -9.05 38.94 -9.77
N ASP A 281 -10.24 39.51 -9.90
CA ASP A 281 -10.86 40.31 -8.86
C ASP A 281 -11.49 39.44 -7.77
N LYS A 282 -11.31 39.82 -6.51
CA LYS A 282 -12.04 39.20 -5.40
C LYS A 282 -13.52 39.55 -5.51
N VAL A 283 -14.38 38.55 -5.68
CA VAL A 283 -15.83 38.75 -5.77
C VAL A 283 -16.56 38.30 -4.51
N PHE A 284 -15.99 37.36 -3.77
CA PHE A 284 -16.56 36.85 -2.54
C PHE A 284 -15.49 36.41 -1.54
N GLN A 285 -15.73 36.64 -0.25
CA GLN A 285 -14.83 36.25 0.83
C GLN A 285 -15.63 35.82 2.06
N ILE A 286 -15.24 34.70 2.65
CA ILE A 286 -15.62 34.25 3.99
C ILE A 286 -14.33 34.06 4.78
N GLY A 287 -14.13 34.78 5.87
CA GLY A 287 -12.93 34.58 6.67
C GLY A 287 -12.82 35.60 7.77
N LEU A 288 -11.59 36.01 8.04
CA LEU A 288 -11.29 37.06 9.01
C LEU A 288 -10.89 38.36 8.29
N ASP A 289 -11.30 39.50 8.84
CA ASP A 289 -10.83 40.81 8.42
C ASP A 289 -9.42 41.12 8.97
N ALA A 290 -8.92 42.33 8.70
CA ALA A 290 -7.61 42.78 9.19
C ALA A 290 -7.51 42.86 10.72
N ALA A 291 -8.64 42.99 11.41
CA ALA A 291 -8.72 42.99 12.88
C ALA A 291 -8.87 41.56 13.45
N GLY A 292 -9.05 40.54 12.61
CA GLY A 292 -9.26 39.16 13.02
C GLY A 292 -10.72 38.83 13.32
N GLU A 293 -11.66 39.70 12.95
CA GLU A 293 -13.10 39.49 13.14
C GLU A 293 -13.72 38.77 11.94
N ALA A 294 -14.81 38.03 12.18
CA ALA A 294 -15.50 37.32 11.12
C ALA A 294 -16.03 38.28 10.03
N LEU A 295 -15.80 37.96 8.77
CA LEU A 295 -16.17 38.77 7.63
C LEU A 295 -16.78 37.90 6.53
N LEU A 296 -17.95 38.32 6.06
CA LEU A 296 -18.57 37.89 4.82
C LEU A 296 -18.63 39.09 3.89
N LYS A 297 -17.90 39.06 2.78
CA LYS A 297 -17.79 40.21 1.85
C LYS A 297 -18.10 39.77 0.42
N MET A 298 -18.94 40.54 -0.25
CA MET A 298 -19.23 40.45 -1.68
C MET A 298 -18.75 41.73 -2.34
N THR A 299 -18.04 41.61 -3.47
CA THR A 299 -17.51 42.73 -4.21
C THR A 299 -17.88 42.58 -5.68
N ARG A 300 -18.40 43.66 -6.28
CA ARG A 300 -18.66 43.78 -7.72
C ARG A 300 -17.74 44.87 -8.29
N PRO A 301 -16.70 44.51 -9.05
CA PRO A 301 -15.88 45.47 -9.79
C PRO A 301 -16.73 46.29 -10.77
N ILE A 302 -16.36 47.55 -10.97
CA ILE A 302 -16.92 48.47 -11.97
C ILE A 302 -15.77 49.28 -12.61
N GLU A 303 -15.99 49.92 -13.76
CA GLU A 303 -14.94 50.60 -14.56
C GLU A 303 -14.00 51.53 -13.76
N ASN A 304 -14.46 52.14 -12.67
CA ASN A 304 -13.67 53.05 -11.82
C ASN A 304 -13.90 52.78 -10.32
N GLY A 305 -13.81 51.52 -9.90
CA GLY A 305 -13.86 51.14 -8.49
C GLY A 305 -14.66 49.87 -8.24
N SER A 306 -15.40 49.82 -7.14
CA SER A 306 -16.20 48.64 -6.79
C SER A 306 -17.47 49.00 -6.03
N CYS A 307 -18.46 48.12 -6.10
CA CYS A 307 -19.59 48.10 -5.17
C CYS A 307 -19.41 46.92 -4.23
N GLU A 308 -19.47 47.17 -2.93
CA GLU A 308 -19.21 46.15 -1.92
C GLU A 308 -20.39 46.01 -0.95
N VAL A 309 -20.65 44.78 -0.53
CA VAL A 309 -21.50 44.47 0.61
C VAL A 309 -20.65 43.66 1.57
N SER A 310 -20.50 44.15 2.80
CA SER A 310 -19.75 43.46 3.86
C SER A 310 -20.64 43.24 5.08
N ILE A 311 -20.55 42.06 5.65
CA ILE A 311 -21.27 41.64 6.84
C ILE A 311 -20.22 41.19 7.85
N SER A 312 -20.27 41.82 9.01
CA SER A 312 -19.43 41.53 10.17
C SER A 312 -20.33 41.39 11.40
N PRO A 313 -19.83 40.87 12.54
CA PRO A 313 -20.65 40.65 13.74
C PRO A 313 -21.43 41.87 14.23
N ARG A 314 -20.97 43.09 13.93
CA ARG A 314 -21.55 44.34 14.46
C ARG A 314 -22.19 45.24 13.41
N GLN A 315 -21.97 44.95 12.13
CA GLN A 315 -22.44 45.83 11.06
C GLN A 315 -22.60 45.11 9.72
N ILE A 316 -23.60 45.57 8.96
CA ILE A 316 -23.75 45.31 7.53
C ILE A 316 -23.45 46.63 6.83
N GLU A 317 -22.43 46.67 5.97
CA GLU A 317 -22.05 47.86 5.21
C GLU A 317 -22.24 47.61 3.71
N ILE A 318 -22.85 48.58 3.03
CA ILE A 318 -22.95 48.68 1.58
C ILE A 318 -22.15 49.91 1.17
N SER A 319 -21.14 49.74 0.32
CA SER A 319 -20.27 50.83 -0.09
C SER A 319 -20.02 50.84 -1.59
N ARG A 320 -19.74 52.03 -2.12
CA ARG A 320 -19.17 52.22 -3.45
C ARG A 320 -17.80 52.84 -3.27
N LEU A 321 -16.77 52.17 -3.75
CA LEU A 321 -15.41 52.64 -3.75
C LEU A 321 -15.05 53.22 -5.12
N ASP A 322 -14.15 54.19 -5.16
CA ASP A 322 -13.53 54.65 -6.40
C ASP A 322 -12.36 53.75 -6.82
N GLY A 323 -11.69 54.09 -7.94
CA GLY A 323 -10.54 53.33 -8.45
C GLY A 323 -9.32 53.33 -7.52
N THR A 324 -9.30 54.16 -6.47
CA THR A 324 -8.25 54.17 -5.43
C THR A 324 -8.64 53.37 -4.18
N GLY A 325 -9.85 52.81 -4.16
CA GLY A 325 -10.39 52.08 -3.01
C GLY A 325 -10.98 52.98 -1.92
N LEU A 326 -11.13 54.29 -2.18
CA LEU A 326 -11.73 55.22 -1.23
C LEU A 326 -13.26 55.20 -1.35
N PRO A 327 -13.99 55.26 -0.23
CA PRO A 327 -15.45 55.24 -0.24
C PRO A 327 -16.03 56.52 -0.82
N VAL A 328 -16.73 56.39 -1.95
CA VAL A 328 -17.57 57.42 -2.56
C VAL A 328 -18.93 57.48 -1.88
N TYR A 329 -19.48 56.32 -1.55
CA TYR A 329 -20.73 56.18 -0.79
C TYR A 329 -20.57 55.07 0.23
N ARG A 330 -21.15 55.26 1.42
CA ARG A 330 -21.24 54.24 2.45
C ARG A 330 -22.60 54.33 3.12
N SER A 331 -23.25 53.19 3.27
CA SER A 331 -24.38 53.00 4.16
C SER A 331 -24.09 51.81 5.06
N SER A 332 -24.36 51.94 6.33
CA SER A 332 -24.21 50.85 7.28
C SER A 332 -25.45 50.68 8.14
N PHE A 333 -25.80 49.42 8.37
CA PHE A 333 -26.74 49.01 9.39
C PHE A 333 -25.94 48.48 10.57
N THR A 334 -26.11 49.11 11.71
CA THR A 334 -25.45 48.76 12.97
C THR A 334 -26.50 48.46 14.02
N ALA A 335 -26.07 48.02 15.21
CA ALA A 335 -26.98 47.89 16.36
C ALA A 335 -27.65 49.23 16.74
N ASP A 336 -27.00 50.36 16.44
CA ASP A 336 -27.49 51.71 16.74
C ASP A 336 -28.44 52.28 15.67
N GLY A 337 -28.66 51.53 14.57
CA GLY A 337 -29.57 51.89 13.49
C GLY A 337 -28.90 52.01 12.12
N LEU A 338 -29.61 52.66 11.19
CA LEU A 338 -29.18 52.91 9.82
C LEU A 338 -28.40 54.22 9.75
N ASN A 339 -27.15 54.15 9.28
CA ASN A 339 -26.35 55.30 8.90
C ASN A 339 -26.23 55.34 7.37
N CYS A 340 -26.83 56.35 6.74
CA CYS A 340 -26.74 56.57 5.30
C CYS A 340 -26.65 58.07 4.97
N ALA A 341 -26.02 58.39 3.86
CA ALA A 341 -26.01 59.76 3.34
C ALA A 341 -27.32 60.03 2.59
N LEU A 342 -28.07 61.04 3.04
CA LEU A 342 -29.25 61.54 2.32
C LEU A 342 -28.83 62.57 1.27
N LYS A 343 -29.56 62.62 0.15
CA LYS A 343 -29.41 63.71 -0.82
C LYS A 343 -29.72 65.05 -0.16
N LYS A 344 -29.13 66.13 -0.65
CA LYS A 344 -29.50 67.50 -0.28
C LYS A 344 -30.48 68.06 -1.31
N TRP A 345 -31.27 69.06 -0.92
CA TRP A 345 -32.14 69.76 -1.86
C TRP A 345 -31.40 70.42 -3.03
N THR A 346 -30.10 70.69 -2.87
CA THR A 346 -29.20 71.21 -3.90
C THR A 346 -28.77 70.16 -4.93
N ASP A 347 -29.00 68.87 -4.64
CA ASP A 347 -28.65 67.79 -5.55
C ASP A 347 -29.72 67.67 -6.65
N ILE A 348 -29.37 66.99 -7.75
CA ILE A 348 -30.36 66.66 -8.78
C ILE A 348 -31.28 65.57 -8.23
N LEU A 349 -32.50 65.96 -7.86
CA LEU A 349 -33.52 65.07 -7.28
C LEU A 349 -34.43 64.48 -8.37
N SER A 350 -34.57 63.16 -8.37
CA SER A 350 -35.58 62.40 -9.10
C SER A 350 -36.80 62.13 -8.22
N GLU A 351 -37.95 61.84 -8.85
CA GLU A 351 -39.13 61.38 -8.12
C GLU A 351 -38.80 60.16 -7.25
N GLY A 352 -39.30 60.16 -6.01
CA GLY A 352 -39.07 59.11 -5.02
C GLY A 352 -37.83 59.32 -4.15
N ASP A 353 -36.91 60.23 -4.52
CA ASP A 353 -35.69 60.50 -3.74
C ASP A 353 -36.03 61.02 -2.34
N ILE A 354 -35.34 60.49 -1.33
CA ILE A 354 -35.35 61.01 0.04
C ILE A 354 -34.17 61.99 0.18
N TYR A 355 -34.46 63.23 0.60
CA TYR A 355 -33.47 64.29 0.71
C TYR A 355 -33.69 65.15 1.96
N VAL A 356 -32.68 65.93 2.32
CA VAL A 356 -32.73 66.94 3.38
C VAL A 356 -32.99 68.30 2.74
N ASP A 357 -34.11 68.94 3.10
CA ASP A 357 -34.47 70.26 2.61
C ASP A 357 -33.62 71.39 3.21
N GLU A 358 -33.79 72.60 2.71
CA GLU A 358 -33.07 73.80 3.16
C GLU A 358 -33.22 74.12 4.65
N ASN A 359 -34.24 73.54 5.30
CA ASN A 359 -34.53 73.71 6.71
C ASN A 359 -34.14 72.48 7.54
N ASN A 360 -33.33 71.56 6.98
CA ASN A 360 -32.89 70.31 7.60
C ASN A 360 -34.00 69.28 7.87
N PHE A 361 -35.13 69.34 7.16
CA PHE A 361 -36.16 68.30 7.25
C PHE A 361 -35.96 67.21 6.20
N VAL A 362 -36.21 65.96 6.59
CA VAL A 362 -36.25 64.84 5.67
C VAL A 362 -37.55 64.93 4.84
N ARG A 363 -37.40 64.97 3.53
CA ARG A 363 -38.49 65.06 2.54
C ARG A 363 -38.34 63.96 1.51
N GLN A 364 -39.45 63.62 0.86
CA GLN A 364 -39.45 62.81 -0.35
C GLN A 364 -39.82 63.71 -1.55
N LYS A 365 -39.02 63.67 -2.62
CA LYS A 365 -39.36 64.34 -3.87
C LYS A 365 -40.55 63.62 -4.48
N LYS A 366 -41.73 64.25 -4.45
CA LYS A 366 -42.89 63.78 -5.20
C LYS A 366 -42.69 64.12 -6.68
N GLY A 367 -43.17 63.26 -7.58
CA GLY A 367 -43.22 63.54 -9.02
C GLY A 367 -43.96 64.83 -9.32
N ALA A 368 -43.73 65.36 -10.51
CA ALA A 368 -44.46 66.53 -11.01
C ALA A 368 -45.96 66.24 -11.14
#